data_AF-A0A963HE23-F1
#
_entry.id   AF-A0A963HE23-F1
#
_cell.length_a   1.000
_cell.length_b   1.000
_cell.length_c   1.000
_cell.angle_alpha   90.00
_cell.angle_beta   90.00
_cell.angle_gamma   90.00
#
_symmetry.space_group_name_H-M   'P 1'
#
loop_
_entity.id
_entity.type
_entity.pdbx_description
1 polymer ?
#
loop_
_entity_poly.entity_id
_entity_poly.type
_entity_poly.pdbx_seq_one_letter_code
_entity_poly.pdbx_strand_id
1 'polypeptide(L)'
;NERGRQDMIRFAAGEVAVAENKAKAAALALSAYRNQKGVIDPERQSTIQLQQVAKLQEELIATQAQLSQLQAFAKNNPQIPSLQQLVQNLRQEIAAETARVAGGDRSLANKAAEYQRLALDREFADRQLGSAFASLEQARSEAQRQQLYLERIVQPSKPDMAMEPRRIRGVVATLAVGLIAWGILSMLLAGVKEHQD
;
A
#
# COMPACT_ATOMS: atom_id res chain seq x y z
N ASN A 1 -0.91 16.42 22.69
CA ASN A 1 -0.69 15.04 22.18
C ASN A 1 -1.94 14.41 21.57
N GLU A 2 -3.11 14.48 22.21
CA GLU A 2 -4.33 13.85 21.65
C GLU A 2 -4.71 14.35 20.24
N ARG A 3 -4.63 15.67 20.00
CA ARG A 3 -4.94 16.25 18.69
C ARG A 3 -4.06 15.72 17.55
N GLY A 4 -2.73 15.71 17.73
CA GLY A 4 -1.81 15.21 16.71
C GLY A 4 -2.02 13.73 16.37
N ARG A 5 -2.44 12.94 17.36
CA ARG A 5 -2.80 11.52 17.22
C ARG A 5 -4.06 11.34 16.36
N GLN A 6 -5.10 12.12 16.67
CA GLN A 6 -6.35 12.14 15.89
C GLN A 6 -6.12 12.66 14.47
N ASP A 7 -5.24 13.65 14.29
CA ASP A 7 -4.90 14.20 12.99
C ASP A 7 -4.14 13.18 12.11
N MET A 8 -3.23 12.39 12.69
CA MET A 8 -2.54 11.31 11.99
C MET A 8 -3.50 10.22 11.51
N ILE A 9 -4.43 9.77 12.38
CA ILE A 9 -5.47 8.79 12.00
C ILE A 9 -6.39 9.37 10.93
N ARG A 10 -6.80 10.64 11.06
CA ARG A 10 -7.67 11.31 10.08
C ARG A 10 -6.99 11.41 8.71
N PHE A 11 -5.70 11.74 8.68
CA PHE A 11 -4.90 11.78 7.46
C PHE A 11 -4.84 10.40 6.79
N ALA A 12 -4.46 9.36 7.53
CA ALA A 12 -4.39 8.00 7.00
C ALA A 12 -5.76 7.47 6.52
N ALA A 13 -6.85 7.83 7.20
CA ALA A 13 -8.20 7.51 6.76
C ALA A 13 -8.58 8.22 5.46
N GLY A 14 -8.13 9.47 5.28
CA GLY A 14 -8.27 10.19 4.01
C GLY A 14 -7.53 9.50 2.86
N GLU A 15 -6.30 9.05 3.09
CA GLU A 15 -5.52 8.29 2.10
C GLU A 15 -6.22 6.99 1.68
N VAL A 16 -6.82 6.27 2.64
CA VAL A 16 -7.63 5.07 2.35
C VAL A 16 -8.81 5.42 1.46
N ALA A 17 -9.57 6.48 1.76
CA ALA A 17 -10.73 6.87 0.95
C ALA A 17 -10.32 7.26 -0.49
N VAL A 18 -9.19 7.95 -0.65
CA VAL A 18 -8.63 8.28 -1.97
C VAL A 18 -8.23 7.01 -2.73
N ALA A 19 -7.51 6.10 -2.08
CA ALA A 19 -7.08 4.84 -2.68
C ALA A 19 -8.27 3.93 -3.05
N GLU A 20 -9.32 3.91 -2.21
CA GLU A 20 -10.54 3.13 -2.45
C GLU A 20 -11.27 3.65 -3.70
N ASN A 21 -11.39 4.96 -3.84
CA ASN A 21 -11.99 5.57 -5.03
C ASN A 21 -11.19 5.26 -6.30
N LYS A 22 -9.85 5.26 -6.23
CA LYS A 22 -8.98 4.86 -7.34
C LYS A 22 -9.16 3.38 -7.70
N ALA A 23 -9.19 2.49 -6.71
CA ALA A 23 -9.40 1.06 -6.92
C ALA A 23 -10.76 0.78 -7.57
N LYS A 24 -11.83 1.43 -7.09
CA LYS A 24 -13.17 1.35 -7.69
C LYS A 24 -13.17 1.85 -9.13
N ALA A 25 -12.57 3.01 -9.39
CA ALA A 25 -12.50 3.58 -10.74
C ALA A 25 -11.74 2.66 -11.71
N ALA A 26 -10.60 2.11 -11.30
CA ALA A 26 -9.82 1.18 -12.12
C ALA A 26 -10.57 -0.14 -12.38
N ALA A 27 -11.26 -0.68 -11.36
CA ALA A 27 -12.09 -1.87 -11.52
C ALA A 27 -13.26 -1.63 -12.49
N LEU A 28 -13.92 -0.47 -12.40
CA LEU A 28 -14.99 -0.08 -13.32
C LEU A 28 -14.46 0.13 -14.75
N ALA A 29 -13.30 0.76 -14.91
CA ALA A 29 -12.68 0.96 -16.23
C ALA A 29 -12.36 -0.39 -16.91
N LEU A 30 -11.76 -1.34 -16.18
CA LEU A 30 -11.50 -2.69 -16.69
C LEU A 30 -12.80 -3.42 -17.04
N SER A 31 -13.82 -3.32 -16.18
CA SER A 31 -15.12 -3.96 -16.45
C SER A 31 -15.82 -3.35 -17.67
N ALA A 32 -15.82 -2.02 -17.81
CA ALA A 32 -16.37 -1.32 -18.96
C ALA A 32 -15.66 -1.72 -20.24
N TYR A 33 -14.33 -1.82 -20.21
CA TYR A 33 -13.55 -2.30 -21.34
C TYR A 33 -13.95 -3.72 -21.76
N ARG A 34 -14.03 -4.66 -20.81
CA ARG A 34 -14.47 -6.05 -21.09
C ARG A 34 -15.83 -6.10 -21.77
N ASN A 35 -16.79 -5.32 -21.25
CA ASN A 35 -18.14 -5.26 -21.79
C ASN A 35 -18.18 -4.62 -23.20
N GLN A 36 -17.49 -3.50 -23.40
CA GLN A 36 -17.49 -2.79 -24.68
C GLN A 36 -16.76 -3.57 -25.79
N LYS A 37 -15.65 -4.24 -25.46
CA LYS A 37 -14.84 -4.99 -26.43
C LYS A 37 -15.29 -6.44 -26.59
N GLY A 38 -16.21 -6.93 -25.73
CA GLY A 38 -16.70 -8.31 -25.72
C GLY A 38 -15.61 -9.33 -25.38
N VAL A 39 -14.63 -8.93 -24.57
CA VAL A 39 -13.43 -9.74 -24.28
C VAL A 39 -13.27 -9.85 -22.77
N ILE A 40 -13.26 -11.07 -22.24
CA ILE A 40 -13.09 -11.34 -20.81
C ILE A 40 -11.60 -11.41 -20.47
N ASP A 41 -10.88 -12.22 -21.24
CA ASP A 41 -9.43 -12.43 -21.12
C ASP A 41 -8.86 -12.62 -22.56
N PRO A 42 -8.27 -11.55 -23.14
CA PRO A 42 -7.78 -11.58 -24.51
C PRO A 42 -6.63 -12.59 -24.71
N GLU A 43 -5.77 -12.79 -23.71
CA GLU A 43 -4.63 -13.72 -23.82
C GLU A 43 -5.10 -15.17 -23.82
N ARG A 44 -6.01 -15.54 -22.91
CA ARG A 44 -6.59 -16.88 -22.89
C ARG A 44 -7.41 -17.15 -24.15
N GLN A 45 -8.22 -16.19 -24.60
CA GLN A 45 -8.98 -16.32 -25.84
C GLN A 45 -8.05 -16.48 -27.05
N SER A 46 -6.96 -15.70 -27.13
CA SER A 46 -5.96 -15.85 -28.20
C SER A 46 -5.32 -17.23 -28.21
N THR A 47 -5.04 -17.79 -27.03
CA THR A 47 -4.46 -19.13 -26.90
C THR A 47 -5.39 -20.20 -27.47
N ILE A 48 -6.69 -20.15 -27.15
CA ILE A 48 -7.69 -21.08 -27.68
C ILE A 48 -7.78 -20.95 -29.21
N GLN A 49 -7.80 -19.72 -29.71
CA GLN A 49 -7.85 -19.45 -31.15
C GLN A 49 -6.59 -19.96 -31.88
N LEU A 50 -5.40 -19.76 -31.31
CA LEU A 50 -4.14 -20.29 -31.87
C LEU A 50 -4.09 -21.81 -31.86
N GLN A 51 -4.67 -22.46 -30.86
CA GLN A 51 -4.82 -23.92 -30.87
C GLN A 51 -5.75 -24.40 -31.99
N GLN A 52 -6.81 -23.65 -32.31
CA GLN A 52 -7.66 -23.95 -33.46
C GLN A 52 -6.92 -23.76 -34.79
N VAL A 53 -6.12 -22.69 -34.91
CA VAL A 53 -5.24 -22.47 -36.07
C VAL A 53 -4.26 -23.64 -36.24
N ALA A 54 -3.65 -24.11 -35.16
CA ALA A 54 -2.74 -25.26 -35.19
C ALA A 54 -3.44 -26.53 -35.70
N LYS A 55 -4.66 -26.82 -35.23
CA LYS A 55 -5.45 -27.96 -35.71
C LYS A 55 -5.79 -27.86 -37.21
N LEU A 56 -6.17 -26.67 -37.68
CA LEU A 56 -6.43 -26.44 -39.10
C LEU A 56 -5.16 -26.60 -39.94
N GLN A 57 -4.00 -26.19 -39.43
CA GLN A 57 -2.71 -26.39 -40.07
C GLN A 57 -2.34 -27.87 -40.17
N GLU A 58 -2.58 -28.66 -39.12
CA GLU A 58 -2.41 -30.12 -39.14
C GLU A 58 -3.28 -30.77 -40.23
N GLU A 59 -4.56 -30.40 -40.29
CA GLU A 59 -5.49 -30.89 -41.32
C GLU A 59 -5.06 -30.48 -42.73
N LEU A 60 -4.57 -29.25 -42.91
CA LEU A 60 -4.03 -28.76 -44.18
C LEU A 60 -2.83 -29.59 -44.62
N ILE A 61 -1.89 -29.86 -43.71
CA ILE A 61 -0.69 -30.65 -44.00
C ILE A 61 -1.08 -32.08 -44.40
N ALA A 62 -1.99 -32.72 -43.66
CA ALA A 62 -2.48 -34.06 -43.98
C ALA A 62 -3.16 -34.10 -45.36
N THR A 63 -4.05 -33.13 -45.64
CA THR A 63 -4.78 -33.04 -46.92
C THR A 63 -3.83 -32.79 -48.09
N GLN A 64 -2.82 -31.92 -47.91
CA GLN A 64 -1.79 -31.67 -48.93
C GLN A 64 -0.94 -32.91 -49.21
N ALA A 65 -0.56 -33.66 -48.18
CA ALA A 65 0.17 -34.91 -48.32
C ALA A 65 -0.65 -35.95 -49.12
N GLN A 66 -1.93 -36.12 -48.78
CA GLN A 66 -2.84 -37.00 -49.50
C GLN A 66 -3.01 -36.60 -50.98
N LEU A 67 -3.21 -35.30 -51.23
CA LEU A 67 -3.31 -34.76 -52.58
C LEU A 67 -2.03 -35.03 -53.39
N SER A 68 -0.86 -34.78 -52.79
CA SER A 68 0.44 -35.02 -53.42
C SER A 68 0.64 -36.49 -53.79
N GLN A 69 0.29 -37.41 -52.88
CA GLN A 69 0.36 -38.85 -53.11
C GLN A 69 -0.56 -39.28 -54.27
N LEU A 70 -1.81 -38.80 -54.31
CA LEU A 70 -2.74 -39.11 -55.38
C LEU A 70 -2.28 -38.54 -56.73
N GLN A 71 -1.73 -37.33 -56.75
CA GLN A 71 -1.19 -36.74 -57.98
C GLN A 71 0.03 -37.50 -58.51
N ALA A 72 0.85 -38.08 -57.62
CA ALA A 72 2.02 -38.87 -58.01
C ALA A 72 1.64 -40.24 -58.60
N PHE A 73 0.71 -40.96 -57.96
CA PHE A 73 0.42 -42.37 -58.30
C PHE A 73 -0.90 -42.59 -59.04
N ALA A 74 -1.84 -41.64 -59.01
CA ALA A 74 -3.20 -41.81 -59.53
C ALA A 74 -3.75 -40.50 -60.16
N LYS A 75 -3.09 -39.99 -61.20
CA LYS A 75 -3.38 -38.69 -61.84
C LYS A 75 -4.84 -38.47 -62.28
N ASN A 76 -5.58 -39.54 -62.57
CA ASN A 76 -6.98 -39.49 -63.00
C ASN A 76 -7.97 -39.78 -61.85
N ASN A 77 -7.51 -39.76 -60.59
CA ASN A 77 -8.39 -40.00 -59.45
C ASN A 77 -9.42 -38.86 -59.32
N PRO A 78 -10.73 -39.17 -59.31
CA PRO A 78 -11.79 -38.15 -59.24
C PRO A 78 -11.83 -37.38 -57.91
N GLN A 79 -11.08 -37.79 -56.88
CA GLN A 79 -10.96 -37.07 -55.60
C GLN A 79 -9.96 -35.90 -55.66
N ILE A 80 -9.13 -35.78 -56.70
CA ILE A 80 -8.13 -34.71 -56.79
C ILE A 80 -8.77 -33.31 -56.74
N PRO A 81 -9.82 -32.99 -57.53
CA PRO A 81 -10.45 -31.67 -57.48
C PRO A 81 -11.06 -31.33 -56.12
N SER A 82 -11.67 -32.31 -55.43
CA SER A 82 -12.27 -32.07 -54.11
C SER A 82 -11.21 -31.80 -53.04
N LEU A 83 -10.08 -32.53 -53.06
CA LEU A 83 -8.96 -32.29 -52.16
C LEU A 83 -8.30 -30.92 -52.42
N GLN A 84 -8.17 -30.51 -53.69
CA GLN A 84 -7.69 -29.17 -54.03
C GLN A 84 -8.59 -28.08 -53.45
N GLN A 85 -9.92 -28.23 -53.59
CA GLN A 85 -10.86 -27.28 -53.02
C GLN A 85 -10.77 -27.25 -51.49
N LEU A 86 -10.63 -28.40 -50.84
CA LEU A 86 -10.47 -28.48 -49.39
C LEU A 86 -9.19 -27.78 -48.92
N VAL A 87 -8.06 -27.96 -49.62
CA VAL A 87 -6.81 -27.25 -49.34
C VAL A 87 -7.00 -25.73 -49.44
N GLN A 88 -7.73 -25.24 -50.43
CA GLN A 88 -8.01 -23.81 -50.56
C GLN A 88 -8.88 -23.29 -49.41
N ASN A 89 -9.94 -24.02 -49.05
CA ASN A 89 -10.82 -23.66 -47.95
C ASN A 89 -10.06 -23.63 -46.61
N LEU A 90 -9.23 -24.64 -46.33
CA LEU A 90 -8.41 -24.69 -45.11
C LEU A 90 -7.42 -23.52 -45.05
N ARG A 91 -6.80 -23.14 -46.17
CA ARG A 91 -5.93 -21.96 -46.22
C ARG A 91 -6.67 -20.66 -45.92
N GLN A 92 -7.87 -20.51 -46.47
CA GLN A 92 -8.72 -19.33 -46.21
C GLN A 92 -9.14 -19.27 -44.74
N GLU A 93 -9.55 -20.39 -44.15
CA GLU A 93 -9.95 -20.44 -42.74
C GLU A 93 -8.77 -20.17 -41.80
N ILE A 94 -7.58 -20.74 -42.08
CA ILE A 94 -6.35 -20.44 -41.34
C ILE A 94 -6.04 -18.94 -41.39
N ALA A 95 -6.14 -18.31 -42.57
CA ALA A 95 -5.89 -16.88 -42.70
C ALA A 95 -6.92 -16.05 -41.92
N ALA A 96 -8.21 -16.44 -41.98
CA ALA A 96 -9.28 -15.77 -41.24
C ALA A 96 -9.09 -15.88 -39.72
N GLU A 97 -8.82 -17.07 -39.19
CA GLU A 97 -8.56 -17.30 -37.77
C GLU A 97 -7.28 -16.59 -37.30
N THR A 98 -6.21 -16.63 -38.10
CA THR A 98 -4.96 -15.94 -37.77
C THR A 98 -5.17 -14.43 -37.69
N ALA A 99 -5.95 -13.85 -38.60
CA ALA A 99 -6.29 -12.43 -38.58
C ALA A 99 -7.15 -12.04 -37.37
N ARG A 100 -8.02 -12.94 -36.87
CA ARG A 100 -8.77 -12.72 -35.62
C ARG A 100 -7.83 -12.58 -34.40
N VAL A 101 -6.71 -13.30 -34.39
CA VAL A 101 -5.71 -13.23 -33.31
C VAL A 101 -4.75 -12.05 -33.49
N ALA A 102 -4.16 -11.92 -34.67
CA ALA A 102 -3.05 -11.01 -34.96
C ALA A 102 -3.24 -10.28 -36.31
N GLY A 103 -4.35 -9.55 -36.46
CA GLY A 103 -4.65 -8.76 -37.66
C GLY A 103 -5.57 -7.56 -37.41
N GLY A 104 -5.04 -6.35 -37.58
CA GLY A 104 -5.80 -5.09 -37.55
C GLY A 104 -6.39 -4.71 -36.19
N ASP A 105 -7.08 -3.57 -36.13
CA ASP A 105 -7.56 -2.92 -34.88
C ASP A 105 -8.54 -3.76 -34.05
N ARG A 106 -9.16 -4.78 -34.67
CA ARG A 106 -10.15 -5.65 -34.02
C ARG A 106 -9.57 -6.96 -33.50
N SER A 107 -8.28 -7.22 -33.74
CA SER A 107 -7.61 -8.44 -33.31
C SER A 107 -7.55 -8.59 -31.80
N LEU A 108 -7.48 -9.84 -31.34
CA LEU A 108 -7.31 -10.14 -29.92
C LEU A 108 -5.99 -9.57 -29.38
N ALA A 109 -4.91 -9.55 -30.17
CA ALA A 109 -3.63 -8.94 -29.78
C ALA A 109 -3.76 -7.43 -29.48
N ASN A 110 -4.47 -6.68 -30.34
CA ASN A 110 -4.70 -5.25 -30.08
C ASN A 110 -5.59 -5.05 -28.85
N LYS A 111 -6.61 -5.89 -28.67
CA LYS A 111 -7.43 -5.86 -27.45
C LYS A 111 -6.64 -6.28 -26.20
N ALA A 112 -5.61 -7.11 -26.34
CA ALA A 112 -4.76 -7.55 -25.24
C ALA A 112 -3.95 -6.39 -24.66
N ALA A 113 -3.37 -5.53 -25.51
CA ALA A 113 -2.54 -4.41 -25.05
C ALA A 113 -3.31 -3.45 -24.12
N GLU A 114 -4.51 -3.00 -24.54
CA GLU A 114 -5.33 -2.09 -23.72
C GLU A 114 -5.88 -2.78 -22.46
N TYR A 115 -6.25 -4.06 -22.58
CA TYR A 115 -6.64 -4.87 -21.43
C TYR A 115 -5.52 -4.99 -20.40
N GLN A 116 -4.30 -5.29 -20.82
CA GLN A 116 -3.13 -5.46 -19.95
C GLN A 116 -2.88 -4.18 -19.16
N ARG A 117 -2.97 -3.02 -19.83
CA ARG A 117 -2.84 -1.71 -19.18
C ARG A 117 -3.90 -1.53 -18.09
N LEU A 118 -5.17 -1.74 -18.41
CA LEU A 118 -6.27 -1.56 -17.45
C LEU A 118 -6.22 -2.58 -16.30
N ALA A 119 -5.79 -3.81 -16.58
CA ALA A 119 -5.60 -4.85 -15.58
C ALA A 119 -4.48 -4.47 -14.61
N LEU A 120 -3.36 -3.94 -15.15
CA LEU A 120 -2.25 -3.45 -14.36
C LEU A 120 -2.62 -2.21 -13.53
N ASP A 121 -3.37 -1.27 -14.10
CA ASP A 121 -3.88 -0.09 -13.38
C ASP A 121 -4.75 -0.50 -12.19
N ARG A 122 -5.61 -1.50 -12.38
CA ARG A 122 -6.41 -2.08 -11.30
C ARG A 122 -5.51 -2.72 -10.25
N GLU A 123 -4.55 -3.53 -10.64
CA GLU A 123 -3.63 -4.19 -9.69
C GLU A 123 -2.85 -3.16 -8.87
N PHE A 124 -2.34 -2.10 -9.51
CA PHE A 124 -1.67 -1.02 -8.81
C PHE A 124 -2.59 -0.31 -7.83
N ALA A 125 -3.83 -0.01 -8.22
CA ALA A 125 -4.80 0.64 -7.35
C ALA A 125 -5.18 -0.26 -6.16
N ASP A 126 -5.35 -1.57 -6.37
CA ASP A 126 -5.62 -2.54 -5.31
C ASP A 126 -4.44 -2.64 -4.33
N ARG A 127 -3.19 -2.65 -4.83
CA ARG A 127 -1.98 -2.62 -3.98
C ARG A 127 -1.85 -1.31 -3.21
N GLN A 128 -2.15 -0.18 -3.84
CA GLN A 128 -2.14 1.14 -3.18
C GLN A 128 -3.19 1.21 -2.06
N LEU A 129 -4.39 0.66 -2.29
CA LEU A 129 -5.42 0.54 -1.26
C LEU A 129 -4.96 -0.32 -0.08
N GLY A 130 -4.35 -1.47 -0.37
CA GLY A 130 -3.76 -2.33 0.67
C GLY A 130 -2.69 -1.60 1.50
N SER A 131 -1.81 -0.83 0.84
CA SER A 131 -0.81 -0.01 1.52
C SER A 131 -1.44 1.07 2.39
N ALA A 132 -2.48 1.76 1.90
CA ALA A 132 -3.17 2.80 2.67
C ALA A 132 -3.86 2.22 3.91
N PHE A 133 -4.48 1.05 3.79
CA PHE A 133 -5.05 0.34 4.94
C PHE A 133 -3.99 -0.03 5.97
N ALA A 134 -2.84 -0.53 5.53
CA ALA A 134 -1.73 -0.84 6.43
C ALA A 134 -1.24 0.41 7.19
N SER A 135 -1.12 1.56 6.51
CA SER A 135 -0.75 2.82 7.13
C SER A 135 -1.79 3.32 8.14
N LEU A 136 -3.08 3.18 7.83
CA LEU A 136 -4.16 3.52 8.77
C LEU A 136 -4.11 2.65 10.03
N GLU A 137 -3.89 1.34 9.86
CA GLU A 137 -3.80 0.43 10.99
C GLU A 137 -2.56 0.71 11.85
N GLN A 138 -1.43 1.05 11.22
CA GLN A 138 -0.25 1.49 11.93
C GLN A 138 -0.50 2.78 12.73
N ALA A 139 -1.13 3.79 12.13
CA ALA A 139 -1.48 5.04 12.83
C ALA A 139 -2.39 4.79 14.05
N ARG A 140 -3.35 3.86 13.94
CA ARG A 140 -4.22 3.44 15.05
C ARG A 140 -3.44 2.72 16.15
N SER A 141 -2.54 1.81 15.78
CA SER A 141 -1.70 1.06 16.73
C SER A 141 -0.75 1.98 17.50
N GLU A 142 -0.07 2.90 16.81
CA GLU A 142 0.80 3.90 17.44
C GLU A 142 0.02 4.81 18.38
N ALA A 143 -1.19 5.22 17.96
CA ALA A 143 -2.07 5.98 18.81
C ALA A 143 -2.39 5.25 20.12
N GLN A 144 -2.85 4.00 20.03
CA GLN A 144 -3.19 3.19 21.21
C GLN A 144 -1.98 2.98 22.13
N ARG A 145 -0.80 2.69 21.54
CA ARG A 145 0.44 2.50 22.30
C ARG A 145 0.77 3.75 23.13
N GLN A 146 0.74 4.95 22.53
CA GLN A 146 1.06 6.19 23.25
C GLN A 146 0.11 6.47 24.41
N GLN A 147 -1.16 6.07 24.32
CA GLN A 147 -2.14 6.22 25.41
C GLN A 147 -1.76 5.36 26.63
N LEU A 148 -1.40 4.09 26.41
CA LEU A 148 -0.92 3.20 27.47
C LEU A 148 0.33 3.71 28.19
N TYR A 149 1.26 4.37 27.48
CA TYR A 149 2.46 4.95 28.11
C TYR A 149 2.14 6.22 28.91
N LEU A 150 1.18 7.04 28.47
CA LEU A 150 0.77 8.25 29.20
C LEU A 150 0.02 7.90 30.50
N GLU A 151 -0.84 6.87 30.46
CA GLU A 151 -1.51 6.35 31.66
C GLU A 151 -0.52 5.72 32.66
N ARG A 152 0.62 5.20 32.17
CA ARG A 152 1.64 4.55 33.02
C ARG A 152 2.67 5.52 33.60
N ILE A 153 2.92 6.67 32.97
CA ILE A 153 3.96 7.62 33.40
C ILE A 153 3.36 9.03 33.52
N VAL A 154 2.59 9.31 34.58
CA VAL A 154 2.64 10.60 35.29
C VAL A 154 2.10 10.42 36.72
N GLN A 155 2.98 10.31 37.71
CA GLN A 155 2.77 11.02 38.97
C GLN A 155 3.71 12.23 38.90
N PRO A 156 3.23 13.47 39.13
CA PRO A 156 4.16 14.56 39.35
C PRO A 156 5.02 14.15 40.55
N SER A 157 6.34 14.01 40.35
CA SER A 157 7.22 14.02 41.50
C SER A 157 6.98 15.36 42.18
N LYS A 158 6.36 15.33 43.36
CA LYS A 158 6.41 16.50 44.24
C LYS A 158 7.91 16.84 44.35
N PRO A 159 8.29 18.13 44.27
CA PRO A 159 9.67 18.51 44.50
C PRO A 159 10.15 17.83 45.77
N ASP A 160 11.29 17.15 45.69
CA ASP A 160 11.89 16.52 46.86
C ASP A 160 11.93 17.54 47.99
N MET A 161 11.45 17.13 49.16
CA MET A 161 11.30 17.99 50.32
C MET A 161 12.57 18.82 50.55
N ALA A 162 12.39 20.07 50.99
CA ALA A 162 13.47 20.97 51.33
C ALA A 162 14.51 20.27 52.23
N MET A 163 15.70 20.02 51.69
CA MET A 163 16.84 19.58 52.48
C MET A 163 17.10 20.61 53.57
N GLU A 164 16.95 20.15 54.83
CA GLU A 164 17.34 20.77 56.11
C GLU A 164 16.55 21.98 56.65
N PRO A 165 15.67 21.80 57.66
CA PRO A 165 15.18 22.91 58.47
C PRO A 165 16.19 23.22 59.59
N ARG A 166 17.34 23.82 59.25
CA ARG A 166 18.29 24.33 60.29
C ARG A 166 17.85 25.65 60.95
N ARG A 167 16.57 26.03 60.85
CA ARG A 167 16.07 27.31 61.39
C ARG A 167 16.23 27.40 62.92
N ILE A 168 16.02 26.30 63.64
CA ILE A 168 16.14 26.29 65.11
C ILE A 168 17.59 26.54 65.55
N ARG A 169 18.58 25.94 64.87
CA ARG A 169 20.00 26.19 65.18
C ARG A 169 20.38 27.65 64.95
N GLY A 170 19.86 28.26 63.87
CA GLY A 170 20.05 29.69 63.59
C GLY A 170 19.48 30.58 64.70
N VAL A 171 18.24 30.33 65.13
CA VAL A 171 17.56 31.09 66.20
C VAL A 171 18.31 30.95 67.53
N VAL A 172 18.71 29.74 67.91
CA VAL A 172 19.46 29.51 69.16
C VAL A 172 20.83 30.18 69.11
N ALA A 173 21.53 30.13 67.97
CA ALA A 173 22.81 30.81 67.81
C ALA A 173 22.69 32.34 67.91
N THR A 174 21.66 32.94 67.29
CA THR A 174 21.45 34.40 67.38
C THR A 174 21.06 34.82 68.80
N LEU A 175 20.22 34.05 69.48
CA LEU A 175 19.85 34.30 70.88
C LEU A 175 21.08 34.25 71.80
N ALA A 176 21.93 33.23 71.65
CA ALA A 176 23.14 33.08 72.46
C ALA A 176 24.11 34.26 72.27
N VAL A 177 24.37 34.67 71.03
CA VAL A 177 25.21 35.83 70.73
C VAL A 177 24.59 37.12 71.29
N GLY A 178 23.26 37.29 71.18
CA GLY A 178 22.54 38.43 71.72
C GLY A 178 22.65 38.55 73.24
N LEU A 179 22.55 37.44 73.97
CA LEU A 179 22.72 37.42 75.43
C LEU A 179 24.14 37.76 75.87
N ILE A 180 25.15 37.27 75.14
CA ILE A 180 26.55 37.62 75.41
C ILE A 180 26.77 39.13 75.19
N ALA A 181 26.29 39.67 74.07
CA ALA A 181 26.40 41.10 73.78
C ALA A 181 25.66 41.96 74.82
N TRP A 182 24.47 41.54 75.25
CA TRP A 182 23.72 42.21 76.31
C TRP A 182 24.46 42.17 77.65
N GLY A 183 25.06 41.03 78.01
CA GLY A 183 25.89 40.89 79.20
C GLY A 183 27.08 41.85 79.19
N ILE A 184 27.84 41.90 78.10
CA ILE A 184 28.97 42.84 77.93
C ILE A 184 28.50 44.28 78.05
N LEU A 185 27.40 44.65 77.37
CA LEU A 185 26.86 46.00 77.41
C LEU A 185 26.38 46.38 78.82
N SER A 186 25.73 45.45 79.52
CA SER A 186 25.27 45.67 80.90
C SER A 186 26.45 45.86 81.86
N MET A 187 27.54 45.13 81.66
CA MET A 187 28.75 45.23 82.49
C MET A 187 29.51 46.53 82.20
N LEU A 188 29.55 46.98 80.94
CA LEU A 188 30.07 48.30 80.58
C LEU A 188 29.23 49.43 81.18
N LEU A 189 27.90 49.34 81.10
CA LEU A 189 27.00 50.33 81.69
C LEU A 189 27.08 50.35 83.22
N ALA A 190 27.15 49.18 83.86
CA ALA A 190 27.37 49.09 85.31
C ALA A 190 28.74 49.65 85.70
N GLY A 191 29.80 49.32 84.94
CA GLY A 191 31.13 49.86 85.16
C GLY A 191 31.20 51.39 85.03
N VAL A 192 30.49 51.98 84.06
CA VAL A 192 30.36 53.44 83.93
C VAL A 192 29.56 54.03 85.10
N LYS A 193 28.52 53.33 85.56
CA LYS A 193 27.70 53.77 86.68
C LYS A 193 28.46 53.73 88.02
N GLU A 194 29.37 52.76 88.20
CA GLU A 194 30.22 52.64 89.39
C GLU A 194 31.35 53.69 89.45
N HIS A 195 31.73 54.28 88.31
CA HIS A 195 32.72 55.38 88.26
C HIS A 195 32.08 56.77 88.38
N GLN A 196 30.79 56.86 88.68
CA GLN A 196 30.06 58.11 88.90
C GLN A 196 29.54 58.32 90.34
N ASP A 197 29.88 57.44 91.28
CA ASP A 197 29.71 57.65 92.72
C ASP A 197 31.06 57.89 93.43
#